data_AF-A0A120HTD1-F1
#
_entry.id   AF-A0A120HTD1-F1
#
_cell.length_a   1.000
_cell.length_b   1.000
_cell.length_c   1.000
_cell.angle_alpha   90.00
_cell.angle_beta   90.00
_cell.angle_gamma   90.00
#
_symmetry.space_group_name_H-M   'P 1'
#
loop_
_entity.id
_entity.type
_entity.pdbx_description
1 polymer ?
#
loop_
_entity_poly.entity_id
_entity_poly.type
_entity_poly.pdbx_seq_one_letter_code
_entity_poly.pdbx_strand_id
1 'polypeptide(L)'
;MGRKRIRFRLREYLKERGLSVYKLVKLVPEMHPSTVYAIAAGRIESVRLSTLAQVLEGLERLTGEPVDLCALLRVEEVEGAETGR
;
A
#
# COMPACT_ATOMS: atom_id res chain seq x y z
N MET A 1 -11.24 -14.96 -19.21
CA MET A 1 -10.24 -14.03 -18.66
C MET A 1 -10.77 -13.53 -17.33
N GLY A 2 -10.07 -13.76 -16.22
CA GLY A 2 -10.54 -13.40 -14.88
C GLY A 2 -10.72 -11.88 -14.71
N ARG A 3 -11.51 -11.46 -13.72
CA ARG A 3 -11.65 -10.03 -13.40
C ARG A 3 -10.35 -9.54 -12.78
N LYS A 4 -9.79 -8.43 -13.26
CA LYS A 4 -8.61 -7.82 -12.61
C LYS A 4 -9.02 -7.04 -11.36
N ARG A 5 -8.22 -7.13 -10.31
CA ARG A 5 -8.30 -6.31 -9.09
C ARG A 5 -6.94 -5.67 -8.80
N ILE A 6 -6.96 -4.47 -8.26
CA ILE A 6 -5.77 -3.83 -7.69
C ILE A 6 -5.78 -4.01 -6.17
N ARG A 7 -4.65 -4.43 -5.60
CA ARG A 7 -4.42 -4.54 -4.15
C ARG A 7 -3.18 -3.75 -3.75
N PHE A 8 -3.18 -3.20 -2.54
CA PHE A 8 -1.98 -2.63 -1.94
C PHE A 8 -1.00 -3.74 -1.53
N ARG A 9 0.29 -3.51 -1.79
CA ARG A 9 1.41 -4.38 -1.40
C ARG A 9 2.45 -3.69 -0.52
N LEU A 10 2.04 -2.65 0.22
CA LEU A 10 2.94 -1.82 1.02
C LEU A 10 3.69 -2.62 2.10
N ARG A 11 3.04 -3.61 2.73
CA ARG A 11 3.72 -4.44 3.74
C ARG A 11 4.78 -5.33 3.12
N GLU A 12 4.51 -5.89 1.95
CA GLU A 12 5.45 -6.69 1.19
C GLU A 12 6.66 -5.83 0.79
N TYR A 13 6.41 -4.65 0.23
CA TYR A 13 7.46 -3.67 -0.12
C TYR A 13 8.40 -3.36 1.06
N LEU A 14 7.83 -3.06 2.23
CA LEU A 14 8.62 -2.76 3.43
C LEU A 14 9.39 -3.99 3.93
N LYS A 15 8.76 -5.17 3.93
CA LYS A 15 9.38 -6.42 4.37
C LYS A 15 10.58 -6.81 3.49
N GLU A 16 10.45 -6.67 2.17
CA GLU A 16 11.53 -6.93 1.20
C GLU A 16 12.78 -6.05 1.47
N ARG A 17 12.59 -4.88 2.10
CA ARG A 17 13.65 -3.92 2.45
C ARG A 17 14.07 -3.97 3.92
N GLY A 18 13.57 -4.92 4.71
CA GLY A 18 13.87 -4.99 6.15
C GLY A 18 13.31 -3.82 6.97
N LEU A 19 12.26 -3.17 6.46
CA LEU A 19 11.61 -2.01 7.07
C LEU A 19 10.31 -2.40 7.77
N SER A 20 9.93 -1.64 8.80
CA SER A 20 8.66 -1.83 9.50
C SER A 20 7.67 -0.72 9.17
N VAL A 21 6.37 -1.06 9.18
CA VAL A 21 5.28 -0.07 8.99
C VAL A 21 5.38 1.04 10.04
N TYR A 22 5.81 0.71 11.26
CA TYR A 22 6.01 1.68 12.32
C TYR A 22 7.06 2.75 11.98
N LYS A 23 8.15 2.40 11.29
CA LYS A 23 9.13 3.38 10.82
C LYS A 23 8.51 4.36 9.82
N LEU A 24 7.65 3.87 8.92
CA LEU A 24 6.92 4.71 7.98
C LEU A 24 5.95 5.66 8.71
N VAL A 25 5.18 5.16 9.69
CA VAL A 25 4.26 6.00 10.50
C VAL A 25 4.96 7.22 11.10
N LYS A 26 6.20 7.06 11.58
CA LYS A 26 6.99 8.17 12.13
C LYS A 26 7.36 9.25 11.12
N LEU A 27 7.37 8.92 9.83
CA LEU A 27 7.79 9.83 8.75
C LEU A 27 6.60 10.51 8.06
N VAL A 28 5.37 10.12 8.39
CA VAL A 28 4.11 10.70 7.86
C VAL A 28 3.20 11.20 9.00
N PRO A 29 3.64 12.20 9.80
CA PRO A 29 2.92 12.64 11.00
C PRO A 29 1.52 13.21 10.70
N GLU A 30 1.30 13.72 9.49
CA GLU A 30 0.01 14.22 9.00
C GLU A 30 -1.04 13.10 8.79
N MET A 31 -0.61 11.84 8.80
CA MET A 31 -1.48 10.69 8.56
C MET A 31 -1.75 9.93 9.85
N HIS A 32 -3.03 9.66 10.11
CA HIS A 32 -3.40 8.83 11.26
C HIS A 32 -2.76 7.43 11.13
N PRO A 33 -2.11 6.89 12.19
CA PRO A 33 -1.39 5.61 12.12
C PRO A 33 -2.25 4.45 11.62
N SER A 34 -3.53 4.40 11.99
CA SER A 34 -4.46 3.35 11.55
C SER A 34 -4.61 3.32 10.03
N THR A 35 -4.54 4.46 9.34
CA THR A 35 -4.60 4.56 7.88
C THR A 35 -3.38 3.88 7.26
N VAL A 36 -2.17 4.18 7.75
CA VAL A 36 -0.92 3.56 7.29
C VAL A 36 -0.98 2.05 7.48
N TYR A 37 -1.44 1.58 8.65
CA TYR A 37 -1.62 0.16 8.92
C TYR A 37 -2.69 -0.50 8.05
N ALA A 38 -3.78 0.19 7.73
CA ALA A 38 -4.84 -0.31 6.86
C ALA A 38 -4.35 -0.47 5.41
N ILE A 39 -3.59 0.51 4.90
CA ILE A 39 -2.90 0.43 3.59
C ILE A 39 -1.94 -0.76 3.60
N ALA A 40 -1.07 -0.84 4.60
CA ALA A 40 -0.07 -1.91 4.70
C ALA A 40 -0.72 -3.30 4.83
N ALA A 41 -1.87 -3.41 5.49
CA ALA A 41 -2.60 -4.66 5.59
C ALA A 41 -3.39 -5.03 4.32
N GLY A 42 -3.46 -4.13 3.32
CA GLY A 42 -4.27 -4.33 2.12
C GLY A 42 -5.78 -4.44 2.41
N ARG A 43 -6.25 -3.89 3.55
CA ARG A 43 -7.65 -3.96 4.01
C ARG A 43 -8.56 -2.90 3.40
N ILE A 44 -7.97 -1.95 2.68
CA ILE A 44 -8.69 -0.87 2.02
C ILE A 44 -8.56 -1.01 0.52
N GLU A 45 -9.65 -0.76 -0.18
CA GLU A 45 -9.73 -0.90 -1.64
C GLU A 45 -9.52 0.43 -2.36
N SER A 46 -9.66 1.55 -1.65
CA SER A 46 -9.46 2.89 -2.19
C SER A 46 -8.91 3.83 -1.13
N VAL A 47 -8.13 4.81 -1.58
CA VAL A 47 -7.61 5.94 -0.80
C VAL A 47 -7.56 7.17 -1.71
N ARG A 48 -7.50 8.35 -1.11
CA ARG A 48 -7.25 9.58 -1.86
C ARG A 48 -5.83 9.55 -2.43
N LEU A 49 -5.63 10.10 -3.63
CA LEU A 49 -4.29 10.22 -4.24
C LEU A 49 -3.34 11.05 -3.36
N SER A 50 -3.84 12.03 -2.62
CA SER A 50 -3.04 12.80 -1.66
C SER A 50 -2.50 11.92 -0.52
N THR A 51 -3.27 10.93 -0.06
CA THR A 51 -2.80 9.94 0.93
C THR A 51 -1.68 9.09 0.34
N LEU A 52 -1.77 8.71 -0.94
CA LEU A 52 -0.70 7.96 -1.60
C LEU A 52 0.57 8.79 -1.77
N ALA A 53 0.44 10.07 -2.16
CA ALA A 53 1.58 10.97 -2.25
C ALA A 53 2.33 11.07 -0.91
N GLN A 54 1.60 11.23 0.21
CA GLN A 54 2.20 11.25 1.54
C GLN A 54 2.92 9.94 1.90
N VAL A 55 2.35 8.78 1.52
CA VAL A 55 3.01 7.49 1.71
C VAL A 55 4.31 7.42 0.90
N LEU A 56 4.28 7.84 -0.38
CA LEU A 56 5.45 7.84 -1.24
C LEU A 56 6.55 8.74 -0.66
N GLU A 57 6.23 9.98 -0.30
CA GLU A 57 7.19 10.88 0.37
C GLU A 57 7.78 10.26 1.65
N GLY A 58 6.95 9.59 2.45
CA GLY A 58 7.40 8.89 3.66
C GLY A 58 8.35 7.73 3.35
N LEU A 59 8.10 6.99 2.27
CA LEU A 59 8.95 5.89 1.82
C LEU A 59 10.26 6.38 1.22
N GLU A 60 10.24 7.46 0.45
CA GLU A 60 11.45 8.08 -0.09
C GLU A 60 12.38 8.55 1.02
N ARG A 61 11.82 9.21 2.06
CA ARG A 61 12.58 9.57 3.26
C ARG A 61 13.11 8.36 4.01
N LEU A 62 12.35 7.26 4.04
CA LEU A 62 12.73 6.05 4.77
C LEU A 62 13.83 5.25 4.06
N THR A 63 13.81 5.26 2.74
CA THR A 63 14.68 4.42 1.89
C THR A 63 15.87 5.18 1.32
N GLY A 64 15.77 6.51 1.21
CA GLY A 64 16.77 7.36 0.56
C GLY A 64 16.73 7.30 -0.97
N GLU A 65 15.73 6.66 -1.56
CA GLU A 65 15.56 6.50 -3.02
C GLU A 65 14.14 6.93 -3.46
N PRO A 66 13.96 7.44 -4.69
CA PRO A 66 12.63 7.68 -5.26
C PRO A 66 11.79 6.40 -5.27
N VAL A 67 10.49 6.50 -4.95
CA VAL A 67 9.57 5.36 -4.92
C VAL A 67 8.43 5.56 -5.90
N ASP A 68 8.28 4.63 -6.84
CA ASP A 68 7.19 4.65 -7.82
C ASP A 68 5.87 4.11 -7.23
N LEU A 69 4.74 4.68 -7.66
CA LEU A 69 3.40 4.22 -7.25
C LEU A 69 3.18 2.73 -7.52
N CYS A 70 3.68 2.21 -8.64
CA CYS A 70 3.59 0.79 -9.01
C CYS A 70 4.34 -0.12 -8.03
N ALA A 71 5.27 0.39 -7.22
CA ALA A 71 5.90 -0.40 -6.16
C ALA A 71 4.89 -0.76 -5.05
N LEU A 72 3.84 0.05 -4.87
CA LEU A 72 2.83 -0.10 -3.82
C LEU A 72 1.56 -0.83 -4.25
N LEU A 73 1.40 -1.04 -5.56
CA LEU A 73 0.21 -1.65 -6.14
C LEU A 73 0.54 -3.01 -6.75
N ARG A 74 -0.42 -3.93 -6.69
CA ARG A 74 -0.36 -5.21 -7.38
C ARG A 74 -1.66 -5.42 -8.16
N VAL A 75 -1.53 -5.84 -9.41
CA VAL A 75 -2.66 -6.35 -10.19
C VAL A 75 -2.77 -7.84 -9.92
N GLU A 76 -3.94 -8.28 -9.51
CA GLU A 76 -4.28 -9.67 -9.23
C GLU A 76 -5.44 -10.09 -10.16
N GLU A 77 -5.39 -11.33 -10.65
CA GLU A 77 -6.53 -11.94 -11.34
C GLU A 77 -7.45 -12.59 -10.31
N VAL A 78 -8.73 -12.24 -10.37
CA VAL A 78 -9.77 -12.82 -9.54
C VAL A 78 -10.62 -13.70 -10.45
N GLU A 79 -10.54 -15.02 -10.24
CA GLU A 79 -11.48 -15.95 -10.83
C GLU A 79 -12.87 -15.65 -10.26
N GLY A 80 -13.88 -15.54 -11.12
CA GLY A 80 -15.22 -15.19 -10.69
C GLY A 80 -15.71 -16.21 -9.68
N ALA A 81 -15.92 -15.78 -8.44
CA ALA A 81 -16.74 -16.54 -7.51
C ALA A 81 -18.11 -16.69 -8.16
N GLU A 82 -18.53 -17.93 -8.40
CA GLU A 82 -19.92 -18.24 -8.67
C GLU A 82 -20.77 -17.50 -7.64
N THR A 83 -21.70 -16.68 -8.12
CA THR A 83 -22.73 -16.09 -7.29
C THR A 83 -23.58 -17.24 -6.75
N GLY A 84 -23.17 -17.79 -5.60
CA GLY A 84 -24.00 -18.63 -4.76
C GLY A 84 -25.11 -17.76 -4.18
N ARG A 85 -26.35 -18.14 -4.50
CA ARG A 85 -27.62 -17.53 -4.11
C ARG A 85 -27.75 -17.23 -2.63
#